data_AF-A0A9N9PFF2-F1
#
_entry.id   AF-A0A9N9PFF2-F1
#
_cell.length_a   1.000
_cell.length_b   1.000
_cell.length_c   1.000
_cell.angle_alpha   90.00
_cell.angle_beta   90.00
_cell.angle_gamma   90.00
#
_symmetry.space_group_name_H-M   'P 1'
#
loop_
_entity.id
_entity.type
_entity.pdbx_description
1 polymer ?
#
loop_
_entity_poly.entity_id
_entity_poly.type
_entity_poly.pdbx_seq_one_letter_code
_entity_poly.pdbx_strand_id
1 'polypeptide(L)'
;LLNDSTYADLQIRCNGRVFKVHKVVVCTQVKFFAACMKWEFQESKSGIIFLEDDTPEILELLIQFLYTGDYTVEIPEARDNQRVYHSNAELLVHAQIHTHADKYLLDELRALSISKFERALRNLAPVLFTEVFSTIMKGCPEKNEIFQTMCVDFAALHNKTLLTFRDYRNFCAENGAVCVRIMKVIADKVQDIKCSRCGVDIPGGPDGSRVYECRPCARITRFGNGNQ
;
A
#
# COMPACT_ATOMS: atom_id res chain seq x y z
N LEU A 1 -20.20 -4.07 -21.74
CA LEU A 1 -19.58 -5.41 -21.67
C LEU A 1 -19.33 -5.84 -20.22
N LEU A 2 -18.71 -5.01 -19.36
CA LEU A 2 -18.67 -5.32 -17.92
C LEU A 2 -20.11 -5.44 -17.37
N ASN A 3 -20.37 -6.46 -16.55
CA ASN A 3 -21.69 -6.81 -15.99
C ASN A 3 -22.80 -7.15 -17.00
N ASP A 4 -22.47 -7.24 -18.29
CA ASP A 4 -23.36 -7.71 -19.34
C ASP A 4 -22.88 -9.09 -19.81
N SER A 5 -23.74 -10.10 -19.69
CA SER A 5 -23.40 -11.47 -20.10
C SER A 5 -23.65 -11.74 -21.59
N THR A 6 -24.19 -10.77 -22.32
CA THR A 6 -24.43 -10.88 -23.77
C THR A 6 -23.08 -11.05 -24.48
N TYR A 7 -22.93 -12.14 -25.26
CA TYR A 7 -21.69 -12.54 -25.94
C TYR A 7 -20.52 -12.96 -25.04
N ALA A 8 -20.74 -13.14 -23.74
CA ALA A 8 -19.73 -13.74 -22.87
C ALA A 8 -19.44 -15.18 -23.31
N ASP A 9 -18.18 -15.45 -23.65
CA ASP A 9 -17.70 -16.70 -24.26
C ASP A 9 -16.70 -17.44 -23.36
N LEU A 10 -16.48 -16.95 -22.13
CA LEU A 10 -15.64 -17.55 -21.09
C LEU A 10 -16.28 -17.41 -19.71
N GLN A 11 -16.12 -18.43 -18.87
CA GLN A 11 -16.46 -18.40 -17.45
C GLN A 11 -15.19 -18.53 -16.61
N ILE A 12 -15.05 -17.67 -15.60
CA ILE A 12 -14.06 -17.83 -14.55
C ILE A 12 -14.80 -18.23 -13.28
N ARG A 13 -14.43 -19.37 -12.69
CA ARG A 13 -15.00 -19.88 -11.45
C ARG A 13 -13.97 -19.76 -10.33
N CYS A 14 -14.34 -19.06 -9.28
CA CYS A 14 -13.47 -18.80 -8.14
C CYS A 14 -14.28 -19.01 -6.86
N ASN A 15 -13.90 -20.01 -6.07
CA ASN A 15 -14.54 -20.35 -4.78
C ASN A 15 -16.08 -20.32 -4.80
N GLY A 16 -16.68 -20.98 -5.80
CA GLY A 16 -18.14 -21.07 -5.96
C GLY A 16 -18.80 -19.89 -6.67
N ARG A 17 -18.09 -18.76 -6.85
CA ARG A 17 -18.56 -17.60 -7.63
C ARG A 17 -18.24 -17.76 -9.11
N VAL A 18 -19.17 -17.39 -9.98
CA VAL A 18 -19.04 -17.51 -11.43
C VAL A 18 -19.04 -16.12 -12.08
N PHE A 19 -17.97 -15.82 -12.80
CA PHE A 19 -17.83 -14.60 -13.59
C PHE A 19 -17.95 -14.94 -15.07
N LYS A 20 -18.99 -14.42 -15.73
CA LYS A 20 -19.13 -14.50 -17.18
C LYS A 20 -18.37 -13.35 -17.82
N VAL A 21 -17.37 -13.65 -18.63
CA VAL A 21 -16.46 -12.66 -19.22
C VAL A 21 -16.24 -12.90 -20.70
N HIS A 22 -15.70 -11.90 -21.38
CA HIS A 22 -15.39 -11.92 -22.81
C HIS A 22 -13.90 -12.23 -23.00
N LYS A 23 -13.58 -13.29 -23.75
CA LYS A 23 -12.20 -13.69 -24.06
C LYS A 23 -11.39 -12.55 -24.64
N VAL A 24 -11.99 -11.80 -25.57
CA VAL A 24 -11.33 -10.66 -26.23
C VAL A 24 -10.87 -9.58 -25.24
N VAL A 25 -11.55 -9.44 -24.09
CA VAL A 25 -11.15 -8.46 -23.07
C VAL A 25 -10.09 -9.05 -22.15
N VAL A 26 -10.32 -10.26 -21.61
CA VAL A 26 -9.46 -10.79 -20.54
C VAL A 26 -8.20 -11.48 -21.08
N CYS A 27 -8.26 -12.14 -22.24
CA CYS A 27 -7.11 -12.85 -22.83
C CYS A 27 -6.14 -11.91 -23.55
N THR A 28 -6.59 -10.73 -23.98
CA THR A 28 -5.68 -9.73 -24.61
C THR A 28 -4.79 -9.05 -23.58
N GLN A 29 -5.23 -8.98 -22.32
CA GLN A 29 -4.54 -8.28 -21.25
C GLN A 29 -3.83 -9.23 -20.28
N VAL A 30 -4.38 -10.43 -20.02
CA VAL A 30 -3.81 -11.38 -19.05
C VAL A 30 -3.26 -12.61 -19.78
N LYS A 31 -1.93 -12.75 -19.76
CA LYS A 31 -1.23 -13.87 -20.42
C LYS A 31 -1.65 -15.24 -19.90
N PHE A 32 -1.93 -15.36 -18.61
CA PHE A 32 -2.44 -16.60 -18.00
C PHE A 32 -3.77 -17.03 -18.63
N PHE A 33 -4.75 -16.12 -18.72
CA PHE A 33 -6.04 -16.43 -19.36
C PHE A 33 -5.88 -16.76 -20.85
N ALA A 34 -4.99 -16.06 -21.56
CA ALA A 34 -4.67 -16.39 -22.95
C ALA A 34 -4.09 -17.80 -23.10
N ALA A 35 -3.21 -18.21 -22.16
CA ALA A 35 -2.59 -19.52 -22.16
C ALA A 35 -3.63 -20.64 -21.90
N CYS A 36 -4.55 -20.45 -20.94
CA CYS A 36 -5.64 -21.39 -20.69
C CYS A 36 -6.52 -21.61 -21.93
N MET A 37 -6.64 -20.61 -22.81
CA MET A 37 -7.46 -20.68 -24.02
C MET A 37 -6.72 -21.27 -25.24
N LYS A 38 -5.46 -21.71 -25.10
CA LYS A 38 -4.78 -22.44 -26.17
C LYS A 38 -5.38 -23.84 -26.30
N TRP A 39 -5.58 -24.27 -27.55
CA TRP A 39 -6.35 -25.46 -27.97
C TRP A 39 -6.00 -26.80 -27.30
N GLU A 40 -4.83 -26.88 -26.68
CA GLU A 40 -4.30 -28.08 -26.04
C GLU A 40 -4.84 -28.31 -24.61
N PHE A 41 -5.48 -27.31 -24.01
CA PHE A 41 -5.96 -27.36 -22.62
C PHE A 41 -7.45 -27.70 -22.51
N GLN A 42 -7.90 -28.25 -21.38
CA GLN A 42 -9.32 -28.57 -21.19
C GLN A 42 -10.17 -27.30 -21.12
N GLU A 43 -9.60 -26.24 -20.58
CA GLU A 43 -10.18 -24.92 -20.41
C GLU A 43 -10.56 -24.30 -21.76
N SER A 44 -9.75 -24.51 -22.80
CA SER A 44 -10.08 -24.03 -24.15
C SER A 44 -11.31 -24.73 -24.75
N LYS A 45 -11.56 -25.99 -24.34
CA LYS A 45 -12.71 -26.80 -24.79
C LYS A 45 -13.96 -26.55 -23.96
N SER A 46 -13.80 -26.40 -22.64
CA SER A 46 -14.91 -26.18 -21.71
C SER A 46 -15.36 -24.72 -21.68
N GLY A 47 -14.46 -23.77 -21.98
CA GLY A 47 -14.71 -22.34 -21.77
C GLY A 47 -14.80 -21.97 -20.29
N ILE A 48 -14.19 -22.76 -19.40
CA ILE A 48 -14.23 -22.56 -17.96
C ILE A 48 -12.80 -22.58 -17.40
N ILE A 49 -12.41 -21.54 -16.66
CA ILE A 49 -11.18 -21.48 -15.89
C ILE A 49 -11.53 -21.57 -14.40
N PHE A 50 -10.84 -22.45 -13.67
CA PHE A 50 -11.01 -22.60 -12.22
C PHE A 50 -9.84 -21.93 -11.48
N LEU A 51 -10.17 -21.06 -10.53
CA LEU A 51 -9.23 -20.28 -9.71
C LEU A 51 -9.58 -20.47 -8.23
N GLU A 52 -9.37 -21.67 -7.70
CA GLU A 52 -9.72 -22.02 -6.32
C GLU A 52 -8.81 -21.33 -5.28
N ASP A 53 -7.56 -21.03 -5.66
CA ASP A 53 -6.60 -20.35 -4.79
C ASP A 53 -6.77 -18.82 -4.73
N ASP A 54 -7.68 -18.25 -5.53
CA ASP A 54 -7.91 -16.80 -5.59
C ASP A 54 -9.05 -16.34 -4.69
N THR A 55 -9.02 -15.05 -4.33
CA THR A 55 -10.10 -14.42 -3.57
C THR A 55 -11.15 -13.84 -4.54
N PRO A 56 -12.42 -14.30 -4.52
CA PRO A 56 -13.44 -13.87 -5.49
C PRO A 56 -13.67 -12.36 -5.50
N GLU A 57 -13.61 -11.70 -4.35
CA GLU A 57 -13.80 -10.26 -4.19
C GLU A 57 -12.67 -9.47 -4.89
N ILE A 58 -11.43 -9.96 -4.79
CA ILE A 58 -10.28 -9.34 -5.43
C ILE A 58 -10.27 -9.62 -6.93
N LEU A 59 -10.68 -10.83 -7.32
CA LEU A 59 -10.83 -11.19 -8.72
C LEU A 59 -11.90 -10.35 -9.43
N GLU A 60 -13.00 -10.02 -8.76
CA GLU A 60 -14.01 -9.11 -9.30
C GLU A 60 -13.44 -7.73 -9.61
N LEU A 61 -12.63 -7.16 -8.70
CA LEU A 61 -11.99 -5.86 -8.90
C LEU A 61 -10.92 -5.91 -10.01
N LEU A 62 -10.17 -7.02 -10.11
CA LEU A 62 -9.26 -7.24 -11.22
C LEU A 62 -10.02 -7.30 -12.55
N ILE A 63 -11.15 -8.02 -12.60
CA ILE A 63 -11.99 -8.09 -13.80
C ILE A 63 -12.53 -6.69 -14.12
N GLN A 64 -13.01 -5.92 -13.15
CA GLN A 64 -13.45 -4.53 -13.35
C GLN A 64 -12.35 -3.69 -14.02
N PHE A 65 -11.11 -3.81 -13.56
CA PHE A 65 -9.95 -3.16 -14.17
C PHE A 65 -9.77 -3.57 -15.64
N LEU A 66 -9.83 -4.86 -15.96
CA LEU A 66 -9.67 -5.33 -17.35
C LEU A 66 -10.71 -4.72 -18.31
N TYR A 67 -11.90 -4.34 -17.83
CA TYR A 67 -12.92 -3.73 -18.68
C TYR A 67 -12.87 -2.20 -18.71
N THR A 68 -12.35 -1.56 -17.66
CA THR A 68 -12.55 -0.11 -17.45
C THR A 68 -11.27 0.67 -17.28
N GLY A 69 -10.13 -0.01 -17.09
CA GLY A 69 -8.86 0.61 -16.70
C GLY A 69 -8.85 1.09 -15.24
N ASP A 70 -9.91 0.84 -14.48
CA ASP A 70 -10.01 1.24 -13.07
C ASP A 70 -10.75 0.18 -12.23
N TYR A 71 -10.68 0.28 -10.90
CA TYR A 71 -11.47 -0.53 -9.98
C TYR A 71 -11.94 0.30 -8.79
N THR A 72 -13.13 0.02 -8.25
CA THR A 72 -13.67 0.77 -7.12
C THR A 72 -13.91 -0.17 -5.96
N VAL A 73 -13.32 0.14 -4.81
CA VAL A 73 -13.66 -0.55 -3.57
C VAL A 73 -14.99 0.03 -3.10
N GLU A 74 -16.07 -0.72 -3.33
CA GLU A 74 -17.38 -0.35 -2.81
C GLU A 74 -17.40 -0.59 -1.31
N ILE A 75 -17.46 0.52 -0.57
CA ILE A 75 -17.64 0.53 0.86
C ILE A 75 -19.12 0.80 1.09
N PRO A 76 -19.90 -0.14 1.64
CA PRO A 76 -21.29 0.12 2.01
C PRO A 76 -21.37 1.38 2.86
N GLU A 77 -22.33 2.28 2.57
CA GLU A 77 -22.51 3.50 3.35
C GLU A 77 -22.67 3.16 4.83
N ALA A 78 -21.61 3.43 5.57
CA ALA A 78 -21.50 3.08 6.96
C ALA A 78 -22.36 4.01 7.81
N ARG A 79 -23.12 3.44 8.76
CA ARG A 79 -23.54 4.21 9.94
C ARG A 79 -22.27 4.74 10.64
N ASP A 80 -22.31 5.90 11.28
CA ASP A 80 -21.11 6.63 11.77
C ASP A 80 -20.13 5.75 12.57
N ASN A 81 -20.66 4.76 13.30
CA ASN A 81 -19.95 3.80 14.14
C ASN A 81 -19.15 2.74 13.36
N GLN A 82 -19.38 2.62 12.05
CA GLN A 82 -18.87 1.54 11.20
C GLN A 82 -17.85 2.04 10.16
N ARG A 83 -17.80 3.36 9.91
CA ARG A 83 -16.83 4.03 9.02
C ARG A 83 -15.37 3.63 9.31
N VAL A 84 -15.10 3.43 10.59
CA VAL A 84 -13.85 2.94 11.18
C VAL A 84 -13.41 1.59 10.58
N TYR A 85 -14.29 0.59 10.55
CA TYR A 85 -13.98 -0.74 10.01
C TYR A 85 -13.82 -0.75 8.49
N HIS A 86 -14.50 0.18 7.83
CA HIS A 86 -14.57 0.26 6.39
C HIS A 86 -13.31 0.85 5.74
N SER A 87 -12.72 1.91 6.30
CA SER A 87 -11.46 2.46 5.81
C SER A 87 -10.28 1.50 6.02
N ASN A 88 -10.33 0.69 7.07
CA ASN A 88 -9.32 -0.36 7.32
C ASN A 88 -9.37 -1.46 6.25
N ALA A 89 -10.58 -1.86 5.84
CA ALA A 89 -10.78 -2.82 4.77
C ALA A 89 -10.27 -2.30 3.41
N GLU A 90 -10.43 -1.00 3.11
CA GLU A 90 -10.01 -0.40 1.84
C GLU A 90 -8.49 -0.54 1.59
N LEU A 91 -7.67 -0.22 2.60
CA LEU A 91 -6.21 -0.34 2.50
C LEU A 91 -5.78 -1.79 2.27
N LEU A 92 -6.40 -2.74 2.97
CA LEU A 92 -6.10 -4.17 2.79
C LEU A 92 -6.51 -4.66 1.41
N VAL A 93 -7.66 -4.24 0.89
CA VAL A 93 -8.12 -4.59 -0.47
C VAL A 93 -7.13 -4.09 -1.52
N HIS A 94 -6.62 -2.86 -1.38
CA HIS A 94 -5.60 -2.35 -2.30
C HIS A 94 -4.30 -3.17 -2.26
N ALA A 95 -3.84 -3.58 -1.08
CA ALA A 95 -2.67 -4.45 -0.96
C ALA A 95 -2.92 -5.86 -1.56
N GLN A 96 -4.12 -6.41 -1.38
CA GLN A 96 -4.50 -7.70 -1.96
C GLN A 96 -4.61 -7.63 -3.49
N ILE A 97 -5.20 -6.57 -4.04
CA ILE A 97 -5.21 -6.31 -5.49
C ILE A 97 -3.79 -6.23 -6.02
N HIS A 98 -2.89 -5.53 -5.33
CA HIS A 98 -1.50 -5.43 -5.78
C HIS A 98 -0.85 -6.81 -5.93
N THR A 99 -1.07 -7.68 -4.93
CA THR A 99 -0.57 -9.06 -4.96
C THR A 99 -1.16 -9.86 -6.12
N HIS A 100 -2.46 -9.72 -6.40
CA HIS A 100 -3.09 -10.40 -7.54
C HIS A 100 -2.64 -9.82 -8.87
N ALA A 101 -2.49 -8.50 -8.97
CA ALA A 101 -1.98 -7.83 -10.15
C ALA A 101 -0.55 -8.31 -10.49
N ASP A 102 0.30 -8.53 -9.48
CA ASP A 102 1.62 -9.14 -9.66
C ASP A 102 1.51 -10.60 -10.14
N LYS A 103 0.64 -11.42 -9.51
CA LYS A 103 0.35 -12.80 -9.96
C LYS A 103 -0.05 -12.86 -11.44
N TYR A 104 -0.84 -11.89 -11.91
CA TYR A 104 -1.35 -11.83 -13.28
C TYR A 104 -0.49 -10.98 -14.23
N LEU A 105 0.65 -10.46 -13.76
CA LEU A 105 1.60 -9.62 -14.51
C LEU A 105 0.94 -8.36 -15.11
N LEU A 106 0.13 -7.67 -14.31
CA LEU A 106 -0.58 -6.44 -14.67
C LEU A 106 0.08 -5.22 -14.00
N ASP A 107 1.15 -4.70 -14.61
CA ASP A 107 1.94 -3.61 -14.04
C ASP A 107 1.14 -2.31 -13.83
N GLU A 108 0.23 -1.99 -14.75
CA GLU A 108 -0.65 -0.82 -14.64
C GLU A 108 -1.59 -0.93 -13.43
N LEU A 109 -2.15 -2.12 -13.18
CA LEU A 109 -2.99 -2.38 -12.01
C LEU A 109 -2.17 -2.34 -10.72
N ARG A 110 -0.92 -2.82 -10.74
CA ARG A 110 0.01 -2.68 -9.61
C ARG A 110 0.24 -1.21 -9.27
N ALA A 111 0.58 -0.38 -10.27
CA ALA A 111 0.79 1.06 -10.07
C ALA A 111 -0.48 1.76 -9.56
N LEU A 112 -1.63 1.43 -10.14
CA LEU A 112 -2.93 1.96 -9.72
C LEU A 112 -3.24 1.61 -8.27
N SER A 113 -2.98 0.36 -7.85
CA SER A 113 -3.23 -0.08 -6.48
C SER A 113 -2.39 0.63 -5.44
N ILE A 114 -1.13 0.94 -5.76
CA ILE A 114 -0.25 1.76 -4.92
C ILE A 114 -0.80 3.18 -4.80
N SER A 115 -1.18 3.80 -5.92
CA SER A 115 -1.75 5.15 -5.92
C SER A 115 -3.04 5.24 -5.10
N LYS A 116 -3.92 4.24 -5.21
CA LYS A 116 -5.17 4.20 -4.44
C LYS A 116 -4.92 3.93 -2.96
N PHE A 117 -3.98 3.03 -2.63
CA PHE A 117 -3.53 2.80 -1.27
C PHE A 117 -2.99 4.09 -0.62
N GLU A 118 -2.13 4.83 -1.32
CA GLU A 118 -1.58 6.09 -0.81
C GLU A 118 -2.68 7.11 -0.51
N ARG A 119 -3.66 7.21 -1.41
CA ARG A 119 -4.82 8.11 -1.23
C ARG A 119 -5.68 7.69 -0.04
N ALA A 120 -5.96 6.40 0.11
CA ALA A 120 -6.70 5.87 1.25
C ALA A 120 -5.92 6.12 2.56
N LEU A 121 -4.59 5.95 2.55
CA LEU A 121 -3.73 6.16 3.72
C LEU A 121 -3.72 7.63 4.15
N ARG A 122 -3.66 8.58 3.20
CA ARG A 122 -3.74 10.01 3.49
C ARG A 122 -5.07 10.43 4.14
N ASN A 123 -6.15 9.72 3.82
CA ASN A 123 -7.48 9.99 4.36
C ASN A 123 -7.79 9.20 5.64
N LEU A 124 -6.84 8.38 6.11
CA LEU A 124 -7.04 7.51 7.27
C LEU A 124 -7.12 8.35 8.56
N ALA A 125 -8.18 8.13 9.34
CA ALA A 125 -8.30 8.76 10.64
C ALA A 125 -7.19 8.25 11.60
N PRO A 126 -6.54 9.12 12.40
CA PRO A 126 -5.44 8.72 13.28
C PRO A 126 -5.76 7.59 14.27
N VAL A 127 -7.02 7.46 14.69
CA VAL A 127 -7.48 6.39 15.60
C VAL A 127 -7.41 4.99 14.96
N LEU A 128 -7.54 4.91 13.63
CA LEU A 128 -7.52 3.66 12.87
C LEU A 128 -6.13 3.13 12.56
N PHE A 129 -5.15 3.98 12.83
CA PHE A 129 -3.78 3.81 12.39
C PHE A 129 -3.16 2.49 12.89
N THR A 130 -3.43 2.10 14.13
CA THR A 130 -2.76 0.99 14.82
C THR A 130 -3.20 -0.38 14.32
N GLU A 131 -4.49 -0.56 14.04
CA GLU A 131 -5.05 -1.85 13.61
C GLU A 131 -4.62 -2.19 12.18
N VAL A 132 -4.71 -1.20 11.28
CA VAL A 132 -4.27 -1.36 9.89
C VAL A 132 -2.77 -1.60 9.82
N PHE A 133 -1.98 -0.81 10.53
CA PHE A 133 -0.53 -1.04 10.58
C PHE A 133 -0.21 -2.42 11.11
N SER A 134 -0.84 -2.83 12.22
CA SER A 134 -0.59 -4.17 12.76
C SER A 134 -0.86 -5.25 11.72
N THR A 135 -1.93 -5.11 10.94
CA THR A 135 -2.27 -6.08 9.90
C THR A 135 -1.29 -6.06 8.73
N ILE A 136 -1.00 -4.89 8.17
CA ILE A 136 -0.09 -4.74 7.02
C ILE A 136 1.35 -5.10 7.38
N MET A 137 1.80 -4.71 8.57
CA MET A 137 3.14 -4.99 9.07
C MET A 137 3.34 -6.45 9.48
N LYS A 138 2.29 -7.16 9.94
CA LYS A 138 2.32 -8.61 10.16
C LYS A 138 2.21 -9.42 8.87
N GLY A 139 1.75 -8.81 7.77
CA GLY A 139 1.69 -9.44 6.46
C GLY A 139 3.07 -9.89 5.97
N CYS A 140 3.09 -10.86 5.05
CA CYS A 140 4.32 -11.39 4.46
C CYS A 140 5.14 -10.25 3.80
N PRO A 141 6.36 -9.94 4.30
CA PRO A 141 7.13 -8.78 3.81
C PRO A 141 7.40 -8.83 2.31
N GLU A 142 7.69 -10.01 1.75
CA GLU A 142 7.98 -10.18 0.31
C GLU A 142 6.83 -9.70 -0.59
N LYS A 143 5.59 -9.74 -0.11
CA LYS A 143 4.40 -9.33 -0.89
C LYS A 143 3.98 -7.90 -0.63
N ASN A 144 4.32 -7.36 0.55
CA ASN A 144 3.78 -6.10 1.06
C ASN A 144 4.86 -5.06 1.41
N GLU A 145 6.12 -5.29 1.06
CA GLU A 145 7.25 -4.41 1.43
C GLU A 145 6.98 -2.93 1.09
N ILE A 146 6.41 -2.67 -0.09
CA ILE A 146 6.05 -1.32 -0.52
C ILE A 146 5.00 -0.69 0.40
N PHE A 147 3.94 -1.43 0.75
CA PHE A 147 2.89 -0.93 1.63
C PHE A 147 3.38 -0.74 3.07
N GLN A 148 4.25 -1.64 3.55
CA GLN A 148 4.91 -1.47 4.84
C GLN A 148 5.78 -0.22 4.86
N THR A 149 6.50 0.06 3.77
CA THR A 149 7.34 1.26 3.63
C THR A 149 6.48 2.52 3.62
N MET A 150 5.42 2.56 2.81
CA MET A 150 4.46 3.67 2.78
C MET A 150 3.82 3.94 4.15
N CYS A 151 3.46 2.87 4.86
CA CYS A 151 3.02 2.93 6.24
C CYS A 151 4.11 3.57 7.12
N VAL A 152 5.32 3.02 7.18
CA VAL A 152 6.42 3.59 7.98
C VAL A 152 6.68 5.07 7.66
N ASP A 153 6.66 5.46 6.39
CA ASP A 153 6.87 6.84 5.96
C ASP A 153 5.76 7.78 6.44
N PHE A 154 4.50 7.34 6.35
CA PHE A 154 3.37 8.08 6.89
C PHE A 154 3.48 8.22 8.41
N ALA A 155 3.82 7.13 9.11
CA ALA A 155 4.00 7.13 10.55
C ALA A 155 5.09 8.14 10.97
N ALA A 156 6.21 8.14 10.26
CA ALA A 156 7.32 9.07 10.48
C ALA A 156 6.90 10.52 10.25
N LEU A 157 6.16 10.79 9.17
CA LEU A 157 5.67 12.13 8.84
C LEU A 157 4.69 12.67 9.89
N HIS A 158 3.81 11.82 10.43
CA HIS A 158 2.78 12.20 11.38
C HIS A 158 3.11 11.83 12.84
N ASN A 159 4.35 11.42 13.12
CA ASN A 159 4.73 10.78 14.38
C ASN A 159 4.39 11.63 15.61
N LYS A 160 4.62 12.96 15.53
CA LYS A 160 4.30 13.89 16.62
C LYS A 160 2.81 13.85 16.99
N THR A 161 1.93 13.84 15.99
CA THR A 161 0.48 13.76 16.18
C THR A 161 0.07 12.38 16.65
N LEU A 162 0.59 11.32 16.02
CA LEU A 162 0.29 9.94 16.37
C LEU A 162 0.65 9.62 17.83
N LEU A 163 1.78 10.12 18.34
CA LEU A 163 2.21 9.95 19.74
C LEU A 163 1.25 10.54 20.77
N THR A 164 0.33 11.43 20.39
CA THR A 164 -0.72 11.95 21.29
C THR A 164 -1.80 10.90 21.60
N PHE A 165 -2.00 9.91 20.72
CA PHE A 165 -3.00 8.87 20.90
C PHE A 165 -2.46 7.71 21.75
N ARG A 166 -3.28 7.23 22.70
CA ARG A 166 -2.91 6.13 23.59
C ARG A 166 -2.64 4.84 22.82
N ASP A 167 -3.47 4.52 21.84
CA ASP A 167 -3.36 3.26 21.10
C ASP A 167 -2.07 3.21 20.29
N TYR A 168 -1.65 4.33 19.70
CA TYR A 168 -0.38 4.39 18.98
C TYR A 168 0.82 4.21 19.91
N ARG A 169 0.77 4.76 21.13
CA ARG A 169 1.82 4.51 22.14
C ARG A 169 1.88 3.04 22.56
N ASN A 170 0.73 2.40 22.74
CA ASN A 170 0.66 0.96 23.03
C ASN A 170 1.23 0.14 21.87
N PHE A 171 0.82 0.45 20.63
CA PHE A 171 1.38 -0.16 19.42
C PHE A 171 2.90 -0.03 19.38
N CYS A 172 3.45 1.15 19.69
CA CYS A 172 4.89 1.35 19.71
C CYS A 172 5.61 0.50 20.77
N ALA A 173 5.00 0.35 21.96
CA ALA A 173 5.55 -0.48 23.03
C ALA A 173 5.58 -1.97 22.63
N GLU A 174 4.59 -2.43 21.87
CA GLU A 174 4.47 -3.82 21.42
C GLU A 174 5.27 -4.12 20.14
N ASN A 175 5.51 -3.12 19.29
CA ASN A 175 6.08 -3.29 17.95
C ASN A 175 7.41 -2.54 17.77
N GLY A 176 8.36 -2.76 18.70
CA GLY A 176 9.63 -2.03 18.74
C GLY A 176 10.44 -2.08 17.43
N ALA A 177 10.41 -3.20 16.69
CA ALA A 177 11.08 -3.31 15.40
C ALA A 177 10.52 -2.32 14.34
N VAL A 178 9.20 -2.12 14.34
CA VAL A 178 8.54 -1.13 13.47
C VAL A 178 8.93 0.28 13.92
N CYS A 179 8.96 0.55 15.22
CA CYS A 179 9.40 1.84 15.74
C CYS A 179 10.84 2.17 15.35
N VAL A 180 11.75 1.19 15.33
CA VAL A 180 13.12 1.39 14.83
C VAL A 180 13.11 1.82 13.36
N ARG A 181 12.27 1.21 12.51
CA ARG A 181 12.11 1.63 11.11
C ARG A 181 11.60 3.07 11.01
N ILE A 182 10.58 3.43 11.79
CA ILE A 182 10.04 4.80 11.84
C ILE A 182 11.10 5.80 12.30
N MET A 183 11.83 5.49 13.37
CA MET A 183 12.89 6.36 13.88
C MET A 183 14.04 6.55 12.88
N LYS A 184 14.40 5.52 12.10
CA LYS A 184 15.37 5.66 11.00
C LYS A 184 14.88 6.65 9.95
N VAL A 185 13.63 6.52 9.48
CA VAL A 185 13.06 7.47 8.50
C VAL A 185 13.00 8.88 9.06
N ILE A 186 12.69 9.05 10.35
CA ILE A 186 12.73 10.37 11.01
C ILE A 186 14.17 10.90 11.04
N ALA A 187 15.14 10.08 11.43
CA ALA A 187 16.55 10.46 11.50
C ALA A 187 17.13 10.82 10.12
N ASP A 188 16.79 10.07 9.07
CA ASP A 188 17.21 10.34 7.69
C ASP A 188 16.66 11.67 7.17
N LYS A 189 15.54 12.15 7.72
CA LYS A 189 14.99 13.49 7.43
C LYS A 189 15.66 14.61 8.23
N VAL A 190 16.40 14.27 9.29
CA VAL A 190 17.20 15.24 10.04
C VAL A 190 18.53 15.40 9.30
N GLN A 191 18.75 16.58 8.72
CA GLN A 191 20.01 16.86 8.05
C GLN A 191 21.13 17.01 9.06
N ASP A 192 22.21 16.25 8.86
CA ASP A 192 23.47 16.49 9.54
C ASP A 192 24.08 17.83 9.11
N ILE A 193 24.69 18.51 10.06
CA ILE A 193 25.29 19.82 9.86
C ILE A 193 26.80 19.67 9.85
N LYS A 194 27.41 20.00 8.72
CA LYS A 194 28.87 20.05 8.62
C LYS A 194 29.42 21.16 9.52
N CYS A 195 30.32 20.81 10.43
CA CYS A 195 31.08 21.80 11.17
C CYS A 195 31.94 22.64 10.21
N SER A 196 31.79 23.97 10.26
CA SER A 196 32.54 24.91 9.42
C SER A 196 34.06 24.93 9.66
N ARG A 197 34.54 24.31 10.75
CA ARG A 197 35.97 24.29 11.11
C ARG A 197 36.64 22.95 10.83
N CYS A 198 36.04 21.84 11.28
CA CYS A 198 36.66 20.51 11.17
C CYS A 198 35.98 19.60 10.16
N GLY A 199 34.86 20.00 9.54
CA GLY A 199 34.15 19.22 8.53
C GLY A 199 33.41 17.99 9.05
N VAL A 200 33.44 17.73 10.36
CA VAL A 200 32.71 16.63 11.00
C VAL A 200 31.21 16.89 10.94
N ASP A 201 30.43 15.84 10.68
CA ASP A 201 28.97 15.86 10.76
C ASP A 201 28.51 16.03 12.21
N ILE A 202 27.77 17.10 12.46
CA ILE A 202 27.09 17.35 13.73
C ILE A 202 25.65 16.89 13.55
N PRO A 203 25.15 15.96 14.38
CA PRO A 203 23.76 15.53 14.31
C PRO A 203 22.82 16.72 14.37
N GLY A 204 21.96 16.85 13.36
CA GLY A 204 20.92 17.88 13.33
C GLY A 204 19.96 17.72 14.50
N GLY A 205 19.37 18.85 14.93
CA GLY A 205 18.37 18.88 15.98
C GLY A 205 16.96 18.86 15.37
N PRO A 206 15.98 18.15 15.96
CA PRO A 206 14.61 18.04 15.45
C PRO A 206 13.83 19.37 15.43
N ASP A 207 14.38 20.42 16.02
CA ASP A 207 13.75 21.66 16.45
C ASP A 207 14.14 22.86 15.57
N GLY A 208 14.89 22.66 14.49
CA GLY A 208 15.39 23.76 13.66
C GLY A 208 16.28 24.73 14.45
N SER A 209 16.78 24.28 15.61
CA SER A 209 17.71 24.99 16.48
C SER A 209 18.90 25.42 15.65
N ARG A 210 19.08 26.71 15.40
CA ARG A 210 20.10 27.20 14.47
C ARG A 210 21.52 27.18 15.06
N VAL A 211 21.72 26.50 16.17
CA VAL A 211 22.90 26.64 17.04
C VAL A 211 23.29 25.24 17.51
N TYR A 212 24.41 24.73 16.99
CA TYR A 212 24.90 23.38 17.28
C TYR A 212 26.31 23.40 17.82
N GLU A 213 26.58 22.59 18.84
CA GLU A 213 27.92 22.48 19.40
C GLU A 213 28.69 21.31 18.75
N CYS A 214 29.80 21.65 18.09
CA CYS A 214 30.76 20.67 17.61
C CYS A 214 31.61 20.17 18.79
N ARG A 215 31.39 18.92 19.23
CA ARG A 215 32.18 18.32 20.32
C ARG A 215 33.69 18.28 20.05
N PRO A 216 34.18 17.89 18.85
CA PRO A 216 35.62 17.85 18.58
C PRO A 216 36.31 19.21 18.68
N CYS A 217 35.56 20.30 18.46
CA CYS A 217 36.11 21.64 18.36
C CYS A 217 35.58 22.62 19.41
N ALA A 218 34.74 22.15 20.34
CA ALA A 218 34.06 22.88 21.41
C ALA A 218 33.45 24.22 20.94
N ARG A 219 32.94 24.26 19.69
CA ARG A 219 32.49 25.49 19.05
C ARG A 219 31.03 25.42 18.65
N ILE A 220 30.36 26.53 18.88
CA ILE A 220 28.98 26.75 18.46
C ILE A 220 28.95 27.13 16.98
N THR A 221 28.33 26.30 16.15
CA THR A 221 28.06 26.55 14.73
C THR A 221 26.64 27.12 14.62
N ARG A 222 26.51 28.31 14.01
CA ARG A 222 25.20 28.95 13.79
C ARG A 222 24.80 28.89 12.32
N PHE A 223 23.60 28.40 12.01
CA PHE A 223 23.05 28.40 10.66
C PHE A 223 22.24 29.68 10.42
N GLY A 224 22.67 30.51 9.47
CA GLY A 224 21.89 31.65 8.97
C GLY A 224 21.04 31.21 7.77
N ASN A 225 19.83 31.77 7.62
CA ASN A 225 19.09 31.65 6.37
C ASN A 225 20.00 32.17 5.24
N GLY A 226 20.39 31.30 4.31
CA GLY A 226 20.97 31.73 3.05
C GLY A 226 19.89 32.48 2.25
N ASN A 227 19.88 33.81 2.37
CA ASN A 227 19.40 34.66 1.29
C ASN A 227 20.62 35.00 0.45
N GLN A 228 20.74 34.36 -0.71
CA GLN A 228 21.22 34.93 -1.96
C GLN A 228 20.69 34.08 -3.10
#